data_AF-A0AAD2Q6H4-F1
#
_entry.id   AF-A0AAD2Q6H4-F1
#
_cell.length_a   1.000
_cell.length_b   1.000
_cell.length_c   1.000
_cell.angle_alpha   90.00
_cell.angle_beta   90.00
_cell.angle_gamma   90.00
#
_symmetry.space_group_name_H-M   'P 1'
#
loop_
_entity.id
_entity.type
_entity.pdbx_description
1 polymer ?
#
loop_
_entity_poly.entity_id
_entity_poly.type
_entity_poly.pdbx_seq_one_letter_code
_entity_poly.pdbx_strand_id
1 'polypeptide(L)'
;MLFQFIILFFIPLVRTTSDWITYPANGTATMTHYTMAQGYIASCGCTGDSTKYPTAAMSQMAYGSSTAYGPACGKCFKLTLLNTYTPDPPFFPAVSKSVIVKVTDLCPYLKDGWCGGMVDKTNPGGQYINFDLVWPSSAIPNDFFPSNVSFYGYSDFGVWNVSYQTVDCLEDWAGRQQQSALGSVASLGDSGCCPANPGPNSTCPSFSDDNAIPPNTATSLGHKLTVPIVLLTVLVAVLVV
;
A
#
# COMPACT_ATOMS: atom_id res chain seq x y z
N MET A 1 28.56 -8.92 -59.93
CA MET A 1 28.23 -8.05 -58.78
C MET A 1 26.92 -8.55 -58.19
N LEU A 2 26.98 -9.27 -57.07
CA LEU A 2 25.82 -9.84 -56.39
C LEU A 2 25.46 -8.89 -55.24
N PHE A 3 24.33 -8.18 -55.34
CA PHE A 3 23.86 -7.28 -54.28
C PHE A 3 23.08 -8.09 -53.25
N GLN A 4 23.67 -8.30 -52.08
CA GLN A 4 23.05 -9.01 -50.97
C GLN A 4 22.26 -8.00 -50.12
N PHE A 5 20.93 -8.01 -50.26
CA PHE A 5 20.05 -7.23 -49.39
C PHE A 5 19.94 -7.91 -48.02
N ILE A 6 20.54 -7.31 -46.99
CA ILE A 6 20.33 -7.70 -45.60
C ILE A 6 19.01 -7.08 -45.13
N ILE A 7 17.96 -7.90 -45.04
CA ILE A 7 16.69 -7.51 -44.42
C ILE A 7 16.85 -7.65 -42.91
N LEU A 8 17.08 -6.52 -42.23
CA LEU A 8 17.00 -6.42 -40.77
C LEU A 8 15.53 -6.55 -40.35
N PHE A 9 15.13 -7.75 -39.92
CA PHE A 9 13.87 -7.94 -39.19
C PHE A 9 13.99 -7.28 -37.82
N PHE A 10 13.43 -6.08 -37.68
CA PHE A 10 13.10 -5.52 -36.38
C PHE A 10 11.97 -6.37 -35.77
N ILE A 11 12.33 -7.35 -34.95
CA ILE A 11 11.35 -8.01 -34.08
C ILE A 11 11.03 -7.01 -32.97
N PRO A 12 9.80 -6.48 -32.87
CA PRO A 12 9.43 -5.66 -31.73
C PRO A 12 9.54 -6.54 -30.49
N LEU A 13 10.43 -6.17 -29.57
CA LEU A 13 10.52 -6.79 -28.26
C LEU A 13 9.21 -6.43 -27.53
N VAL A 14 8.26 -7.37 -27.51
CA VAL A 14 7.05 -7.23 -26.70
C VAL A 14 7.53 -7.23 -25.26
N ARG A 15 7.60 -6.06 -24.63
CA ARG A 15 7.73 -5.96 -23.18
C ARG A 15 6.45 -6.56 -22.62
N THR A 16 6.54 -7.75 -22.04
CA THR A 16 5.54 -8.19 -21.08
C THR A 16 5.61 -7.19 -19.94
N THR A 17 4.65 -6.27 -19.87
CA THR A 17 4.37 -5.60 -18.60
C THR A 17 4.22 -6.72 -17.58
N SER A 18 4.99 -6.67 -16.48
CA SER A 18 4.76 -7.62 -15.41
C SER A 18 3.33 -7.39 -14.96
N ASP A 19 2.42 -8.30 -15.30
CA ASP A 19 1.04 -8.18 -14.87
C ASP A 19 1.06 -8.20 -13.33
N TRP A 20 0.49 -7.17 -12.72
CA TRP A 20 0.30 -7.12 -11.28
C TRP A 20 -0.77 -8.16 -10.90
N ILE A 21 -0.71 -8.70 -9.68
CA ILE A 21 -1.75 -9.61 -9.20
C ILE A 21 -3.06 -8.83 -9.14
N THR A 22 -4.04 -9.30 -9.92
CA THR A 22 -5.43 -8.92 -9.71
C THR A 22 -6.03 -9.88 -8.69
N TYR A 23 -6.59 -9.32 -7.61
CA TYR A 23 -7.17 -10.10 -6.53
C TYR A 23 -8.66 -9.78 -6.36
N PRO A 24 -9.48 -10.80 -6.02
CA PRO A 24 -10.90 -10.60 -5.72
C PRO A 24 -11.10 -9.77 -4.45
N ALA A 25 -12.34 -9.34 -4.20
CA ALA A 25 -12.69 -8.62 -2.97
C ALA A 25 -12.56 -9.49 -1.70
N ASN A 26 -12.59 -10.81 -1.83
CA ASN A 26 -12.45 -11.75 -0.71
C ASN A 26 -11.51 -12.90 -1.12
N GLY A 27 -10.65 -13.34 -0.22
CA GLY A 27 -9.75 -14.46 -0.47
C GLY A 27 -8.91 -14.83 0.75
N THR A 28 -7.84 -15.59 0.52
CA THR A 28 -6.84 -15.94 1.53
C THR A 28 -5.50 -15.32 1.21
N ALA A 29 -4.70 -15.09 2.26
CA ALA A 29 -3.36 -14.53 2.18
C ALA A 29 -2.51 -15.09 3.33
N THR A 30 -1.19 -14.92 3.23
CA THR A 30 -0.36 -14.98 4.44
C THR A 30 -0.37 -13.62 5.13
N MET A 31 -0.09 -13.63 6.42
CA MET A 31 0.14 -12.43 7.20
C MET A 31 1.36 -12.59 8.08
N THR A 32 2.28 -11.65 7.97
CA THR A 32 3.45 -11.48 8.85
C THR A 32 3.28 -10.20 9.66
N HIS A 33 4.30 -9.84 10.44
CA HIS A 33 4.35 -8.52 11.07
C HIS A 33 5.75 -7.92 11.02
N TYR A 34 5.79 -6.59 11.11
CA TYR A 34 6.99 -5.78 11.21
C TYR A 34 6.73 -4.54 12.09
N THR A 35 7.81 -3.94 12.59
CA THR A 35 7.74 -2.71 13.37
C THR A 35 7.88 -1.48 12.50
N MET A 36 7.14 -0.43 12.84
CA MET A 36 7.23 0.87 12.20
C MET A 36 7.19 1.96 13.27
N ALA A 37 8.06 2.97 13.14
CA ALA A 37 8.03 4.13 14.02
C ALA A 37 6.75 4.97 13.77
N GLN A 38 6.15 5.48 14.83
CA GLN A 38 5.02 6.40 14.71
C GLN A 38 5.45 7.66 13.95
N GLY A 39 4.60 8.12 13.03
CA GLY A 39 4.89 9.26 12.17
C GLY A 39 5.74 8.93 10.93
N TYR A 40 6.14 7.67 10.74
CA TYR A 40 6.87 7.26 9.54
C TYR A 40 6.01 7.40 8.28
N ILE A 41 6.60 7.94 7.22
CA ILE A 41 5.97 8.07 5.90
C ILE A 41 6.38 6.85 5.07
N ALA A 42 5.47 5.89 4.98
CA ALA A 42 5.66 4.64 4.22
C ALA A 42 5.44 4.81 2.71
N SER A 43 5.52 3.73 1.94
CA SER A 43 5.56 3.74 0.47
C SER A 43 4.33 4.31 -0.24
N CYS A 44 3.21 4.50 0.46
CA CYS A 44 2.08 5.27 -0.06
C CYS A 44 2.28 6.81 0.03
N GLY A 45 3.37 7.27 0.65
CA GLY A 45 4.00 8.57 0.43
C GLY A 45 3.30 9.81 0.99
N CYS A 46 2.44 9.66 2.01
CA CYS A 46 1.44 10.68 2.29
C CYS A 46 1.55 11.44 3.60
N THR A 47 1.60 10.71 4.70
CA THR A 47 1.41 11.24 6.04
C THR A 47 1.79 10.14 7.01
N GLY A 48 2.45 10.52 8.10
CA GLY A 48 2.78 9.59 9.16
C GLY A 48 1.60 9.27 10.08
N ASP A 49 0.51 10.04 10.03
CA ASP A 49 -0.58 9.92 11.01
C ASP A 49 -1.38 8.63 10.87
N SER A 50 -1.31 7.95 9.72
CA SER A 50 -1.91 6.62 9.55
C SER A 50 -1.27 5.58 10.46
N THR A 51 -0.01 5.75 10.86
CA THR A 51 0.71 4.84 11.78
C THR A 51 0.13 4.80 13.19
N LYS A 52 -0.79 5.72 13.53
CA LYS A 52 -1.55 5.73 14.79
C LYS A 52 -2.73 4.75 14.77
N TYR A 53 -2.97 4.10 13.64
CA TYR A 53 -4.10 3.20 13.36
C TYR A 53 -3.58 1.90 12.74
N PRO A 54 -4.39 0.82 12.67
CA PRO A 54 -3.92 -0.44 12.11
C PRO A 54 -3.59 -0.27 10.62
N THR A 55 -2.35 -0.52 10.26
CA THR A 55 -1.87 -0.46 8.88
C THR A 55 -1.09 -1.70 8.52
N ALA A 56 -0.94 -1.94 7.23
CA ALA A 56 -0.14 -3.04 6.72
C ALA A 56 0.64 -2.62 5.47
N ALA A 57 1.75 -3.32 5.24
CA ALA A 57 2.36 -3.41 3.93
C ALA A 57 1.70 -4.53 3.12
N MET A 58 1.59 -4.38 1.80
CA MET A 58 1.09 -5.45 0.93
C MET A 58 2.21 -5.96 0.01
N SER A 59 2.25 -7.27 -0.26
CA SER A 59 3.26 -7.87 -1.13
C SER A 59 3.30 -7.20 -2.51
N GLN A 60 4.49 -6.83 -2.98
CA GLN A 60 4.76 -6.02 -4.18
C GLN A 60 3.81 -6.28 -5.37
N MET A 61 3.61 -7.54 -5.72
CA MET A 61 2.80 -7.90 -6.89
C MET A 61 1.31 -7.59 -6.71
N ALA A 62 0.78 -7.65 -5.49
CA ALA A 62 -0.59 -7.26 -5.17
C ALA A 62 -0.69 -5.79 -4.73
N TYR A 63 0.41 -5.21 -4.22
CA TYR A 63 0.52 -3.76 -4.02
C TYR A 63 0.42 -3.00 -5.35
N GLY A 64 1.03 -3.55 -6.40
CA GLY A 64 0.95 -3.09 -7.80
C GLY A 64 1.94 -1.99 -8.16
N SER A 65 3.10 -1.95 -7.49
CA SER A 65 4.23 -1.08 -7.78
C SER A 65 5.50 -1.64 -7.14
N SER A 66 6.66 -1.47 -7.76
CA SER A 66 7.96 -1.91 -7.20
C SER A 66 8.64 -0.87 -6.32
N THR A 67 8.10 0.35 -6.25
CA THR A 67 8.73 1.48 -5.56
C THR A 67 7.77 2.14 -4.57
N ALA A 68 6.81 2.91 -5.06
CA ALA A 68 5.86 3.66 -4.26
C ALA A 68 4.49 3.72 -4.97
N TYR A 69 3.45 4.08 -4.21
CA TYR A 69 2.15 4.44 -4.75
C TYR A 69 1.45 3.39 -5.64
N GLY A 70 1.44 2.15 -5.17
CA GLY A 70 0.71 1.08 -5.84
C GLY A 70 -0.82 1.29 -5.77
N PRO A 71 -1.61 0.70 -6.69
CA PRO A 71 -3.07 0.74 -6.65
C PRO A 71 -3.71 0.21 -5.36
N ALA A 72 -2.97 -0.57 -4.56
CA ALA A 72 -3.44 -1.02 -3.25
C ALA A 72 -3.39 0.10 -2.18
N CYS A 73 -2.60 1.14 -2.38
CA CYS A 73 -2.44 2.21 -1.39
C CYS A 73 -3.76 2.85 -1.01
N GLY A 74 -4.05 2.87 0.28
CA GLY A 74 -5.27 3.44 0.83
C GLY A 74 -6.46 2.49 0.85
N LYS A 75 -6.38 1.29 0.26
CA LYS A 75 -7.42 0.27 0.42
C LYS A 75 -7.45 -0.26 1.84
N CYS A 76 -8.64 -0.59 2.33
CA CYS A 76 -8.82 -1.25 3.61
C CYS A 76 -9.24 -2.70 3.46
N PHE A 77 -8.70 -3.53 4.34
CA PHE A 77 -8.97 -4.95 4.39
C PHE A 77 -9.26 -5.38 5.82
N LYS A 78 -10.35 -6.13 6.00
CA LYS A 78 -10.55 -6.94 7.19
C LYS A 78 -9.74 -8.21 7.05
N LEU A 79 -8.72 -8.37 7.89
CA LEU A 79 -7.87 -9.55 7.97
C LEU A 79 -8.30 -10.38 9.18
N THR A 80 -8.56 -11.67 8.97
CA THR A 80 -9.06 -12.58 10.00
C THR A 80 -8.11 -13.78 10.13
N LEU A 81 -7.63 -14.04 11.34
CA LEU A 81 -6.70 -15.13 11.64
C LEU A 81 -7.38 -16.50 11.47
N LEU A 82 -6.85 -17.36 10.61
CA LEU A 82 -7.37 -18.72 10.42
C LEU A 82 -6.58 -19.74 11.22
N ASN A 83 -5.27 -19.80 10.97
CA ASN A 83 -4.34 -20.73 11.61
C ASN A 83 -2.90 -20.28 11.35
N THR A 84 -1.95 -20.92 12.02
CA THR A 84 -0.54 -20.90 11.61
C THR A 84 -0.06 -22.32 11.37
N TYR A 85 0.83 -22.48 10.38
CA TYR A 85 1.31 -23.77 9.89
C TYR A 85 2.82 -23.94 10.09
N THR A 86 3.51 -22.93 10.63
CA THR A 86 4.92 -23.03 11.00
C THR A 86 5.19 -23.83 12.29
N PRO A 87 4.33 -23.81 13.33
CA PRO A 87 4.49 -24.73 14.46
C PRO A 87 4.07 -26.16 14.07
N ASP A 88 4.64 -27.16 14.76
CA ASP A 88 4.25 -28.57 14.65
C ASP A 88 3.72 -29.08 16.00
N PRO A 89 2.43 -29.50 16.11
CA PRO A 89 1.39 -29.41 15.08
C PRO A 89 0.95 -27.97 14.77
N PRO A 90 0.33 -27.71 13.60
CA PRO A 90 -0.25 -26.40 13.26
C PRO A 90 -1.20 -25.88 14.35
N PHE A 91 -1.14 -24.58 14.64
CA PHE A 91 -1.97 -23.96 15.68
C PHE A 91 -3.24 -23.36 15.07
N PHE A 92 -4.37 -23.71 15.68
CA PHE A 92 -5.69 -23.20 15.36
C PHE A 92 -6.24 -22.43 16.57
N PRO A 93 -6.53 -21.13 16.45
CA PRO A 93 -7.05 -20.34 17.57
C PRO A 93 -8.49 -20.75 17.89
N ALA A 94 -8.82 -20.87 19.18
CA ALA A 94 -10.19 -21.16 19.62
C ALA A 94 -11.18 -20.04 19.26
N VAL A 95 -10.71 -18.79 19.21
CA VAL A 95 -11.46 -17.62 18.77
C VAL A 95 -10.65 -16.92 17.69
N SER A 96 -11.24 -16.78 16.51
CA SER A 96 -10.62 -16.06 15.40
C SER A 96 -10.69 -14.55 15.64
N LYS A 97 -9.53 -13.89 15.69
CA LYS A 97 -9.41 -12.44 15.81
C LYS A 97 -9.33 -11.81 14.42
N SER A 98 -9.87 -10.59 14.30
CA SER A 98 -9.83 -9.81 13.06
C SER A 98 -9.34 -8.40 13.31
N VAL A 99 -8.68 -7.81 12.32
CA VAL A 99 -8.26 -6.41 12.31
C VAL A 99 -8.57 -5.81 10.95
N ILE A 100 -9.09 -4.58 10.94
CA ILE A 100 -9.25 -3.83 9.70
C ILE A 100 -8.04 -2.94 9.54
N VAL A 101 -7.25 -3.18 8.49
CA VAL A 101 -6.03 -2.44 8.18
C VAL A 101 -6.24 -1.57 6.97
N LYS A 102 -5.51 -0.46 6.91
CA LYS A 102 -5.27 0.28 5.68
C LYS A 102 -3.91 -0.08 5.10
N VAL A 103 -3.84 -0.34 3.80
CA VAL A 103 -2.55 -0.53 3.12
C VAL A 103 -1.87 0.83 2.98
N THR A 104 -0.73 0.99 3.66
CA THR A 104 0.05 2.24 3.64
C THR A 104 1.48 2.03 3.17
N ASP A 105 1.91 0.78 3.01
CA ASP A 105 3.28 0.45 2.67
C ASP A 105 3.39 -0.68 1.65
N LEU A 106 4.58 -0.80 1.08
CA LEU A 106 5.00 -1.85 0.18
C LEU A 106 5.78 -2.88 0.99
N CYS A 107 5.45 -4.16 0.83
CA CYS A 107 6.35 -5.24 1.19
C CYS A 107 7.12 -5.67 -0.08
N PRO A 108 8.39 -5.28 -0.24
CA PRO A 108 9.14 -5.50 -1.47
C PRO A 108 9.25 -6.99 -1.81
N TYR A 109 9.37 -7.28 -3.09
CA TYR A 109 9.59 -8.65 -3.54
C TYR A 109 10.88 -9.20 -2.93
N LEU A 110 10.74 -10.32 -2.23
CA LEU A 110 11.87 -11.10 -1.74
C LEU A 110 11.73 -12.52 -2.30
N LYS A 111 12.74 -12.95 -3.05
CA LYS A 111 12.80 -14.31 -3.57
C LYS A 111 12.71 -15.30 -2.40
N ASP A 112 11.74 -16.21 -2.50
CA ASP A 112 11.46 -17.25 -1.51
C ASP A 112 11.05 -16.71 -0.11
N GLY A 113 10.73 -15.42 -0.01
CA GLY A 113 10.16 -14.79 1.18
C GLY A 113 8.63 -14.73 1.16
N TRP A 114 8.02 -14.29 2.27
CA TRP A 114 6.56 -14.18 2.41
C TRP A 114 5.93 -13.23 1.39
N CYS A 115 6.61 -12.15 1.02
CA CYS A 115 6.17 -11.21 -0.01
C CYS A 115 6.59 -11.61 -1.45
N GLY A 116 7.08 -12.84 -1.64
CA GLY A 116 7.57 -13.36 -2.92
C GLY A 116 6.51 -13.92 -3.86
N GLY A 117 5.22 -13.70 -3.60
CA GLY A 117 4.12 -14.11 -4.50
C GLY A 117 4.16 -13.34 -5.83
N MET A 118 3.86 -14.03 -6.93
CA MET A 118 3.77 -13.55 -8.31
C MET A 118 2.47 -14.05 -8.96
N VAL A 119 2.13 -13.58 -10.16
CA VAL A 119 0.92 -14.02 -10.88
C VAL A 119 0.86 -15.53 -11.09
N ASP A 120 2.01 -16.17 -11.30
CA ASP A 120 2.14 -17.60 -11.60
C ASP A 120 2.79 -18.42 -10.46
N LYS A 121 3.15 -17.78 -9.34
CA LYS A 121 3.88 -18.42 -8.23
C LYS A 121 3.38 -17.93 -6.87
N THR A 122 3.06 -18.85 -5.97
CA THR A 122 2.74 -18.52 -4.57
C THR A 122 3.99 -18.30 -3.73
N ASN A 123 3.84 -17.63 -2.59
CA ASN A 123 4.85 -17.57 -1.54
C ASN A 123 4.99 -18.93 -0.80
N PRO A 124 5.92 -19.08 0.17
CA PRO A 124 6.12 -20.34 0.89
C PRO A 124 4.90 -20.85 1.68
N GLY A 125 3.91 -19.98 1.92
CA GLY A 125 2.64 -20.34 2.57
C GLY A 125 1.55 -20.79 1.60
N GLY A 126 1.87 -20.92 0.31
CA GLY A 126 0.90 -21.29 -0.72
C GLY A 126 -0.08 -20.16 -1.08
N GLN A 127 0.24 -18.91 -0.73
CA GLN A 127 -0.62 -17.75 -1.00
C GLN A 127 0.03 -16.81 -2.01
N TYR A 128 -0.80 -16.13 -2.80
CA TYR A 128 -0.35 -15.12 -3.77
C TYR A 128 -0.08 -13.75 -3.12
N ILE A 129 -0.70 -13.50 -1.97
CA ILE A 129 -0.68 -12.21 -1.27
C ILE A 129 -0.10 -12.42 0.12
N ASN A 130 0.75 -11.48 0.55
CA ASN A 130 1.10 -11.30 1.94
C ASN A 130 0.69 -9.90 2.41
N PHE A 131 0.10 -9.84 3.61
CA PHE A 131 -0.02 -8.60 4.38
C PHE A 131 1.03 -8.60 5.47
N ASP A 132 1.91 -7.60 5.51
CA ASP A 132 2.84 -7.41 6.61
C ASP A 132 2.24 -6.41 7.58
N LEU A 133 1.75 -6.88 8.73
CA LEU A 133 1.03 -6.06 9.69
C LEU A 133 1.99 -5.17 10.47
N VAL A 134 1.68 -3.88 10.64
CA VAL A 134 2.43 -3.03 11.57
C VAL A 134 2.09 -3.43 13.01
N TRP A 135 2.93 -4.27 13.60
CA TRP A 135 2.77 -4.81 14.94
C TRP A 135 4.14 -5.13 15.58
N PRO A 136 4.32 -4.91 16.90
CA PRO A 136 3.39 -4.27 17.83
C PRO A 136 3.11 -2.80 17.47
N SER A 137 1.90 -2.34 17.78
CA SER A 137 1.49 -0.94 17.64
C SER A 137 0.46 -0.59 18.70
N SER A 138 0.30 0.70 19.03
CA SER A 138 -0.72 1.14 20.00
C SER A 138 -2.16 0.98 19.50
N ALA A 139 -2.33 0.75 18.19
CA ALA A 139 -3.63 0.62 17.53
C ALA A 139 -4.16 -0.82 17.51
N ILE A 140 -3.31 -1.81 17.80
CA ILE A 140 -3.64 -3.23 17.73
C ILE A 140 -3.36 -3.84 19.11
N PRO A 141 -4.30 -4.58 19.72
CA PRO A 141 -4.06 -5.23 21.01
C PRO A 141 -2.80 -6.10 21.02
N ASN A 142 -2.04 -6.07 22.12
CA ASN A 142 -0.83 -6.87 22.29
C ASN A 142 -1.10 -8.39 22.22
N ASP A 143 -2.35 -8.81 22.45
CA ASP A 143 -2.76 -10.21 22.39
C ASP A 143 -3.38 -10.59 21.02
N PHE A 144 -3.27 -9.72 20.01
CA PHE A 144 -3.89 -9.94 18.70
C PHE A 144 -3.46 -11.25 18.04
N PHE A 145 -2.19 -11.65 18.20
CA PHE A 145 -1.69 -12.97 17.81
C PHE A 145 -1.81 -13.94 18.99
N PRO A 146 -2.84 -14.82 19.03
CA PRO A 146 -2.98 -15.79 20.10
C PRO A 146 -1.92 -16.88 20.00
N SER A 147 -1.53 -17.44 21.14
CA SER A 147 -0.59 -18.55 21.22
C SER A 147 -0.89 -19.47 22.38
N ASN A 148 -0.22 -20.62 22.41
CA ASN A 148 -0.22 -21.55 23.54
C ASN A 148 1.23 -21.78 23.98
N VAL A 149 1.77 -20.84 24.75
CA VAL A 149 3.17 -20.85 25.19
C VAL A 149 3.49 -22.12 25.99
N SER A 150 2.54 -22.62 26.80
CA SER A 150 2.73 -23.84 27.57
C SER A 150 2.94 -25.08 26.69
N PHE A 151 2.39 -25.10 25.48
CA PHE A 151 2.52 -26.22 24.54
C PHE A 151 3.68 -26.02 23.55
N TYR A 152 3.79 -24.84 22.92
CA TYR A 152 4.78 -24.58 21.88
C TYR A 152 6.11 -24.01 22.39
N GLY A 153 6.14 -23.43 23.60
CA GLY A 153 7.32 -22.81 24.18
C GLY A 153 7.59 -21.37 23.75
N TYR A 154 6.77 -20.79 22.88
CA TYR A 154 6.89 -19.40 22.41
C TYR A 154 5.52 -18.80 22.08
N SER A 155 5.46 -17.47 22.00
CA SER A 155 4.20 -16.72 21.85
C SER A 155 3.94 -16.18 20.45
N ASP A 156 4.96 -16.14 19.59
CA ASP A 156 4.88 -15.59 18.24
C ASP A 156 5.23 -16.65 17.20
N PHE A 157 4.25 -17.03 16.39
CA PHE A 157 4.42 -18.00 15.31
C PHE A 157 5.01 -17.39 14.02
N GLY A 158 5.17 -16.07 13.97
CA GLY A 158 5.78 -15.31 12.89
C GLY A 158 4.93 -15.13 11.64
N VAL A 159 4.16 -16.16 11.24
CA VAL A 159 3.30 -16.12 10.05
C VAL A 159 1.96 -16.79 10.31
N TRP A 160 0.92 -16.22 9.71
CA TRP A 160 -0.45 -16.69 9.80
C TRP A 160 -1.05 -16.87 8.41
N ASN A 161 -1.89 -17.89 8.26
CA ASN A 161 -2.87 -17.93 7.19
C ASN A 161 -4.07 -17.08 7.62
N VAL A 162 -4.52 -16.19 6.73
CA VAL A 162 -5.63 -15.28 6.99
C VAL A 162 -6.63 -15.30 5.85
N SER A 163 -7.90 -15.06 6.17
CA SER A 163 -8.85 -14.59 5.16
C SER A 163 -8.80 -13.06 5.11
N TYR A 164 -8.90 -12.49 3.91
CA TYR A 164 -9.08 -11.06 3.72
C TYR A 164 -10.43 -10.76 3.07
N GLN A 165 -10.97 -9.61 3.41
CA GLN A 165 -12.12 -8.98 2.75
C GLN A 165 -11.79 -7.51 2.54
N THR A 166 -11.91 -7.01 1.32
CA THR A 166 -11.90 -5.57 1.04
C THR A 166 -13.13 -4.94 1.68
N VAL A 167 -12.91 -3.86 2.45
CA VAL A 167 -13.94 -3.13 3.19
C VAL A 167 -13.83 -1.63 2.89
N ASP A 168 -14.86 -0.87 3.24
CA ASP A 168 -14.84 0.58 3.06
C ASP A 168 -14.05 1.23 4.21
N CYS A 169 -12.96 1.94 3.89
CA CYS A 169 -12.16 2.60 4.92
C CYS A 169 -12.92 3.70 5.68
N LEU A 170 -13.83 4.42 5.02
CA LEU A 170 -14.58 5.52 5.61
C LEU A 170 -15.68 5.03 6.56
N GLU A 171 -16.07 3.76 6.45
CA GLU A 171 -17.01 3.11 7.36
C GLU A 171 -16.30 2.28 8.44
N ASP A 172 -15.34 1.46 8.04
CA ASP A 172 -14.86 0.34 8.86
C ASP A 172 -13.49 0.58 9.52
N TRP A 173 -12.64 1.45 8.97
CA TRP A 173 -11.27 1.62 9.48
C TRP A 173 -11.20 2.60 10.66
N ALA A 174 -10.45 2.25 11.71
CA ALA A 174 -10.39 3.04 12.93
C ALA A 174 -9.88 4.48 12.73
N GLY A 175 -9.04 4.71 11.71
CA GLY A 175 -8.51 6.03 11.35
C GLY A 175 -9.46 6.90 10.52
N ARG A 176 -10.67 6.43 10.19
CA ARG A 176 -11.60 7.07 9.24
C ARG A 176 -11.98 8.51 9.55
N GLN A 177 -12.02 8.88 10.83
CA GLN A 177 -12.40 10.23 11.25
C GLN A 177 -11.22 11.20 11.29
N GLN A 178 -9.98 10.71 11.08
CA GLN A 178 -8.80 11.56 11.10
C GLN A 178 -8.31 11.83 9.69
N GLN A 179 -8.56 13.05 9.23
CA GLN A 179 -8.18 13.53 7.91
C GLN A 179 -6.68 13.31 7.62
N SER A 180 -5.84 13.57 8.62
CA SER A 180 -4.40 13.36 8.53
C SER A 180 -3.99 11.88 8.46
N ALA A 181 -4.82 10.93 8.93
CA ALA A 181 -4.58 9.48 8.79
C ALA A 181 -5.18 8.90 7.49
N LEU A 182 -6.17 9.60 6.92
CA LEU A 182 -6.76 9.23 5.64
C LEU A 182 -5.82 9.43 4.45
N GLY A 183 -4.66 10.04 4.65
CA GLY A 183 -3.77 10.37 3.55
C GLY A 183 -4.16 11.68 2.88
N SER A 184 -4.91 12.59 3.50
CA SER A 184 -5.15 13.91 2.89
C SER A 184 -4.30 14.94 3.60
N VAL A 185 -3.36 15.54 2.87
CA VAL A 185 -2.55 16.66 3.35
C VAL A 185 -2.86 17.86 2.47
N ALA A 186 -3.66 18.80 3.00
CA ALA A 186 -4.14 19.97 2.26
C ALA A 186 -3.01 20.82 1.64
N SER A 187 -1.83 20.87 2.28
CA SER A 187 -0.66 21.60 1.79
C SER A 187 0.05 20.92 0.62
N LEU A 188 -0.11 19.60 0.46
CA LEU A 188 0.40 18.88 -0.71
C LEU A 188 -0.55 18.99 -1.91
N GLY A 189 -1.66 19.72 -1.70
CA GLY A 189 -2.75 19.85 -2.65
C GLY A 189 -3.12 18.48 -3.19
N ASP A 190 -3.07 18.40 -4.49
CA ASP A 190 -3.69 17.33 -5.25
C ASP A 190 -2.68 16.30 -5.74
N SER A 191 -1.40 16.57 -5.58
CA SER A 191 -0.30 15.67 -5.97
C SER A 191 0.23 14.84 -4.80
N GLY A 192 -0.31 15.04 -3.60
CA GLY A 192 0.25 14.47 -2.38
C GLY A 192 -0.05 12.99 -2.20
N CYS A 193 -1.28 12.55 -2.51
CA CYS A 193 -1.79 11.35 -1.86
C CYS A 193 -2.90 10.52 -2.47
N CYS A 194 -2.88 9.23 -2.10
CA CYS A 194 -3.93 8.28 -2.37
C CYS A 194 -5.23 8.60 -1.60
N PRO A 195 -6.41 8.47 -2.23
CA PRO A 195 -7.68 8.68 -1.57
C PRO A 195 -7.92 7.65 -0.46
N ALA A 196 -8.81 7.99 0.47
CA ALA A 196 -9.23 7.13 1.58
C ALA A 196 -9.86 5.80 1.13
N ASN A 197 -10.30 5.68 -0.12
CA ASN A 197 -10.79 4.45 -0.76
C ASN A 197 -10.53 4.56 -2.26
N PRO A 198 -9.42 4.02 -2.79
CA PRO A 198 -9.17 4.06 -4.21
C PRO A 198 -10.14 3.13 -4.95
N GLY A 199 -10.90 3.70 -5.88
CA GLY A 199 -11.81 3.00 -6.78
C GLY A 199 -11.27 2.98 -8.21
N PRO A 200 -12.04 2.43 -9.17
CA PRO A 200 -11.64 2.36 -10.58
C PRO A 200 -11.30 3.72 -11.20
N ASN A 201 -11.95 4.79 -10.71
CA ASN A 201 -11.80 6.16 -11.21
C ASN A 201 -11.07 7.09 -10.21
N SER A 202 -10.55 6.54 -9.12
CA SER A 202 -9.84 7.28 -8.07
C SER A 202 -8.60 6.51 -7.62
N THR A 203 -7.70 6.22 -8.57
CA THR A 203 -6.40 5.64 -8.25
C THR A 203 -5.50 6.68 -7.61
N CYS A 204 -4.47 6.23 -6.89
CA CYS A 204 -3.43 7.13 -6.42
C CYS A 204 -2.89 7.95 -7.61
N PRO A 205 -2.82 9.29 -7.51
CA PRO A 205 -2.20 10.16 -8.52
C PRO A 205 -0.87 9.61 -9.01
N SER A 206 -0.12 9.02 -8.10
CA SER A 206 1.26 8.60 -8.20
C SER A 206 1.52 7.20 -8.77
N PHE A 207 0.50 6.59 -9.36
CA PHE A 207 0.64 5.28 -10.00
C PHE A 207 1.62 5.33 -11.20
N SER A 208 2.75 4.64 -11.05
CA SER A 208 3.33 3.64 -12.00
C SER A 208 4.85 3.73 -12.12
N ASP A 209 5.46 2.56 -12.29
CA ASP A 209 6.85 2.40 -12.80
C ASP A 209 7.00 2.96 -14.25
N ASP A 210 5.89 3.37 -14.89
CA ASP A 210 5.82 3.97 -16.23
C ASP A 210 5.81 5.52 -16.23
N ASN A 211 5.49 6.17 -15.10
CA ASN A 211 5.37 7.63 -15.00
C ASN A 211 6.27 8.20 -13.91
N ALA A 212 7.56 8.34 -14.23
CA ALA A 212 8.52 9.05 -13.39
C ALA A 212 7.94 10.40 -12.90
N ILE A 213 7.43 10.38 -11.66
CA ILE A 213 6.76 11.46 -10.91
C ILE A 213 5.21 11.50 -11.07
N PRO A 214 4.46 11.52 -9.95
CA PRO A 214 2.97 11.51 -9.91
C PRO A 214 2.25 12.67 -10.65
N PRO A 215 1.17 12.40 -11.41
CA PRO A 215 0.23 13.45 -11.85
C PRO A 215 -0.63 14.05 -10.72
N ASN A 216 -1.22 15.22 -10.99
CA ASN A 216 -2.00 16.08 -10.09
C ASN A 216 -3.48 15.63 -9.99
N THR A 217 -4.03 15.39 -8.79
CA THR A 217 -5.41 14.84 -8.54
C THR A 217 -6.40 15.79 -7.85
N ALA A 218 -6.59 16.99 -8.42
CA ALA A 218 -7.44 18.01 -7.81
C ALA A 218 -8.93 17.76 -7.99
N THR A 219 -9.71 17.75 -6.90
CA THR A 219 -11.18 17.82 -7.01
C THR A 219 -11.67 19.25 -6.83
N SER A 220 -12.49 19.69 -7.78
CA SER A 220 -13.04 21.04 -7.90
C SER A 220 -14.14 21.36 -6.88
N LEU A 221 -13.86 21.39 -5.58
CA LEU A 221 -14.78 21.94 -4.58
C LEU A 221 -13.99 22.63 -3.46
N GLY A 222 -13.45 23.80 -3.78
CA GLY A 222 -12.92 24.75 -2.80
C GLY A 222 -13.11 26.15 -3.36
N HIS A 223 -14.06 26.90 -2.82
CA HIS A 223 -14.29 28.29 -3.22
C HIS A 223 -12.99 29.08 -3.13
N LYS A 224 -12.60 29.70 -4.25
CA LYS A 224 -11.52 30.67 -4.30
C LYS A 224 -11.85 31.81 -3.34
N LEU A 225 -11.11 31.91 -2.24
CA LEU A 225 -10.97 33.17 -1.52
C LEU A 225 -10.16 34.11 -2.41
N THR A 226 -10.86 35.01 -3.10
CA THR A 226 -10.25 36.15 -3.79
C THR A 226 -9.56 37.03 -2.75
N VAL A 227 -8.23 36.95 -2.70
CA VAL A 227 -7.39 37.95 -2.03
C VAL A 227 -7.29 39.16 -2.96
N PRO A 228 -7.66 40.37 -2.53
CA PRO A 228 -7.53 41.56 -3.37
C PRO A 228 -6.04 41.89 -3.50
N ILE A 229 -5.55 41.86 -4.74
CA ILE A 229 -4.20 42.33 -5.08
C ILE A 229 -4.19 43.84 -4.93
N VAL A 230 -3.62 44.34 -3.83
CA VAL A 230 -3.25 45.74 -3.71
C VAL A 230 -2.02 45.97 -4.60
N LEU A 231 -2.21 46.86 -5.57
CA LEU A 231 -1.22 47.40 -6.50
C LEU A 231 0.13 47.70 -5.81
N LEU A 232 1.21 47.05 -6.26
CA LEU A 232 2.57 47.51 -5.99
C LEU A 232 3.23 47.89 -7.32
N THR A 233 2.91 49.08 -7.82
CA THR A 233 3.67 49.76 -8.86
C THR A 233 4.59 50.77 -8.18
N VAL A 234 5.89 50.47 -8.08
CA VAL A 234 6.93 51.48 -7.84
C VAL A 234 8.08 51.26 -8.82
N LEU A 235 7.99 52.03 -9.91
CA LEU A 235 9.04 52.86 -10.50
C LEU A 235 10.48 52.30 -10.55
N VAL A 236 10.89 51.79 -11.71
CA VAL A 236 12.30 51.79 -12.13
C VAL A 236 12.41 52.75 -13.30
N ALA A 237 12.96 53.94 -13.04
CA ALA A 237 13.47 54.84 -14.07
C ALA A 237 14.57 55.71 -13.46
N VAL A 238 15.53 56.09 -14.31
CA VAL A 238 16.62 57.08 -14.12
C VAL A 238 17.95 56.48 -13.65
N LEU A 239 19.08 56.57 -14.36
CA LEU A 239 19.40 57.09 -15.70
C LEU A 239 20.79 56.55 -16.11
N VAL A 240 20.98 56.36 -17.42
CA VAL A 240 22.29 56.32 -18.08
C VAL A 240 22.76 57.77 -18.26
N VAL A 241 23.92 58.13 -17.70
CA VAL A 241 25.04 58.91 -18.30
C VAL A 241 26.31 58.54 -17.54
#